data_AF-A0A9Q3YIK7-F1
#
_entry.id   AF-A0A9Q3YIK7-F1
#
_cell.length_a   1.000
_cell.length_b   1.000
_cell.length_c   1.000
_cell.angle_alpha   90.00
_cell.angle_beta   90.00
_cell.angle_gamma   90.00
#
_symmetry.space_group_name_H-M   'P 1'
#
loop_
_entity.id
_entity.type
_entity.pdbx_description
1 polymer ?
#
loop_
_entity_poly.entity_id
_entity_poly.type
_entity_poly.pdbx_seq_one_letter_code
_entity_poly.pdbx_strand_id
1 'polypeptide(L)'
;MKQIRLLCRTAHTYGFHKNKIGFDKHNFRLDDLTPEERNYHPERTKNNVVFRQGKIIESSQLSALLAEIDQDQQNKLKQIKGGMSDKYVGELNLTRSKSKSKLKKWANNASNPLERDFFNELLSRVGVEKIYAKKALKTLSSFGKIKKFNDKKKALDQLEKCNKLLKIHDNGSMSLKVISSEKIFKIPDQHETTISAEDWHTLIQKFHNQFYSDYDAYYTAIHLDEKQENPHAHHRLSGYNNVTKQFDLPDHELNMVRRLYNKPDLFRGKKWSKLTPNEVEHFGQLYQNIMFKYCNTQLQKIGYSINAVKRTPEQVKKDAHHYSNLKIRQRVHNGVNQLNGDKTELMEAVSDLKHQEQHWKDKAGQERRTAINWNKKAKQQKELFQRTKANLTQWFEEKFEQWFNGLLTFKKSNLDQDLTKPVELHLALAQEREQAGKILMDEVKQGLQQDQSRRYEREFAKQQKILSRNTYKSFGM
;
A
#
# COMPACT_ATOMS: atom_id res chain seq x y z
N MET A 1 -8.42 26.23 -7.63
CA MET A 1 -7.57 25.55 -6.62
C MET A 1 -8.18 24.19 -6.31
N LYS A 2 -7.44 23.10 -6.51
CA LYS A 2 -7.93 21.72 -6.37
C LYS A 2 -8.07 21.38 -4.89
N GLN A 3 -9.24 20.92 -4.46
CA GLN A 3 -9.41 20.43 -3.09
C GLN A 3 -8.88 19.00 -2.98
N ILE A 4 -8.02 18.75 -1.99
CA ILE A 4 -7.40 17.45 -1.76
C ILE A 4 -7.63 16.98 -0.32
N ARG A 5 -7.34 15.70 -0.06
CA ARG A 5 -7.11 15.20 1.29
C ARG A 5 -5.61 15.08 1.51
N LEU A 6 -5.18 15.31 2.74
CA LEU A 6 -3.80 15.11 3.16
C LEU A 6 -3.78 14.15 4.33
N LEU A 7 -3.02 13.07 4.19
CA LEU A 7 -2.65 12.21 5.29
C LEU A 7 -1.39 12.80 5.93
N CYS A 8 -1.54 13.29 7.15
CA CYS A 8 -0.41 13.57 8.04
C CYS A 8 -0.55 12.65 9.25
N ARG A 9 0.22 11.56 9.27
CA ARG A 9 0.18 10.56 10.34
C ARG A 9 1.44 10.65 11.17
N THR A 10 1.31 10.54 12.48
CA THR A 10 2.45 10.39 13.38
C THR A 10 2.48 8.96 13.91
N ALA A 11 3.64 8.31 13.85
CA ALA A 11 3.90 7.02 14.46
C ALA A 11 5.03 7.17 15.49
N HIS A 12 4.82 6.67 16.70
CA HIS A 12 5.79 6.78 17.79
C HIS A 12 6.49 5.44 18.03
N THR A 13 7.80 5.51 18.23
CA THR A 13 8.59 4.41 18.79
C THR A 13 8.77 4.67 20.28
N TYR A 14 8.38 3.72 21.13
CA TYR A 14 8.57 3.82 22.57
C TYR A 14 9.80 3.04 23.06
N GLY A 15 10.35 3.43 24.21
CA GLY A 15 11.61 2.89 24.74
C GLY A 15 11.67 1.37 24.96
N PHE A 16 10.53 0.68 25.12
CA PHE A 16 10.47 -0.77 25.30
C PHE A 16 10.10 -1.56 24.04
N HIS A 17 9.87 -0.88 22.89
CA HIS A 17 9.62 -1.62 21.65
C HIS A 17 10.80 -2.52 21.31
N LYS A 18 10.55 -3.81 21.06
CA LYS A 18 11.57 -4.78 20.65
C LYS A 18 12.19 -4.40 19.29
N ASN A 19 11.41 -3.81 18.40
CA ASN A 19 11.84 -3.37 17.07
C ASN A 19 11.86 -1.83 16.99
N LYS A 20 12.90 -1.21 17.57
CA LYS A 20 13.05 0.26 17.59
C LYS A 20 13.35 0.87 16.21
N ILE A 21 13.93 0.05 15.33
CA ILE A 21 14.37 0.40 13.97
C ILE A 21 13.46 -0.13 12.86
N GLY A 22 12.27 -0.66 13.21
CA GLY A 22 11.37 -1.29 12.24
C GLY A 22 10.93 -0.32 11.13
N PHE A 23 10.62 0.92 11.48
CA PHE A 23 10.33 2.00 10.52
C PHE A 23 11.54 2.32 9.65
N ASP A 24 12.73 2.39 10.25
CA ASP A 24 13.94 2.79 9.55
C ASP A 24 14.36 1.76 8.49
N LYS A 25 14.27 0.46 8.82
CA LYS A 25 14.48 -0.63 7.84
C LYS A 25 13.49 -0.56 6.69
N HIS A 26 12.20 -0.38 7.00
CA HIS A 26 11.17 -0.24 5.97
C HIS A 26 11.41 0.99 5.09
N ASN A 27 11.73 2.14 5.69
CA ASN A 27 11.93 3.39 4.97
C ASN A 27 13.13 3.35 4.03
N PHE A 28 14.15 2.58 4.39
CA PHE A 28 15.35 2.39 3.57
C PHE A 28 15.26 1.16 2.66
N ARG A 29 14.14 0.41 2.69
CA ARG A 29 13.97 -0.88 1.98
C ARG A 29 15.08 -1.88 2.30
N LEU A 30 15.50 -1.90 3.57
CA LEU A 30 16.45 -2.85 4.16
C LEU A 30 15.73 -3.94 4.98
N ASP A 31 14.41 -4.01 4.85
CA ASP A 31 13.58 -5.05 5.42
C ASP A 31 13.67 -6.34 4.61
N ASP A 32 13.76 -7.47 5.31
CA ASP A 32 13.80 -8.80 4.71
C ASP A 32 12.36 -9.31 4.55
N LEU A 33 11.67 -8.77 3.54
CA LEU A 33 10.28 -9.13 3.22
C LEU A 33 10.23 -10.11 2.06
N THR A 34 9.39 -11.15 2.21
CA THR A 34 9.04 -12.04 1.09
C THR A 34 8.28 -11.26 0.02
N PRO A 35 8.28 -11.70 -1.26
CA PRO A 35 7.54 -11.02 -2.33
C PRO A 35 6.07 -10.74 -2.00
N GLU A 36 5.41 -11.65 -1.29
CA GLU A 36 4.00 -11.55 -0.88
C GLU A 36 3.77 -10.53 0.25
N GLU A 37 4.82 -10.19 1.00
CA GLU A 37 4.76 -9.24 2.10
C GLU A 37 5.08 -7.80 1.67
N ARG A 38 5.63 -7.60 0.46
CA ARG A 38 5.99 -6.28 -0.07
C ARG A 38 4.75 -5.52 -0.51
N ASN A 39 4.67 -4.26 -0.07
CA ASN A 39 3.64 -3.30 -0.50
C ASN A 39 4.18 -2.26 -1.50
N TYR A 40 5.36 -2.51 -2.07
CA TYR A 40 6.07 -1.63 -3.00
C TYR A 40 6.68 -2.44 -4.15
N HIS A 41 7.06 -1.75 -5.21
CA HIS A 41 7.69 -2.28 -6.42
C HIS A 41 9.23 -2.30 -6.29
N PRO A 42 9.88 -3.47 -6.08
CA PRO A 42 11.31 -3.55 -5.79
C PRO A 42 12.22 -2.93 -6.86
N GLU A 43 11.82 -3.03 -8.13
CA GLU A 43 12.52 -2.45 -9.27
C GLU A 43 12.51 -0.91 -9.28
N ARG A 44 11.57 -0.31 -8.54
CA ARG A 44 11.41 1.14 -8.41
C ARG A 44 12.07 1.71 -7.15
N THR A 45 12.50 0.87 -6.21
CA THR A 45 13.19 1.29 -4.99
C THR A 45 14.40 2.18 -5.27
N LYS A 46 15.08 1.97 -6.41
CA LYS A 46 16.21 2.82 -6.86
C LYS A 46 15.83 4.30 -7.05
N ASN A 47 14.54 4.61 -7.19
CA ASN A 47 14.03 5.97 -7.34
C ASN A 47 13.76 6.64 -5.98
N ASN A 48 13.72 5.88 -4.88
CA ASN A 48 13.52 6.44 -3.55
C ASN A 48 14.68 7.36 -3.20
N VAL A 49 14.37 8.46 -2.52
CA VAL A 49 15.39 9.45 -2.13
C VAL A 49 15.38 9.61 -0.63
N VAL A 50 16.55 9.49 0.00
CA VAL A 50 16.72 9.72 1.44
C VAL A 50 17.54 10.98 1.63
N PHE A 51 16.97 11.97 2.32
CA PHE A 51 17.64 13.21 2.67
C PHE A 51 18.06 13.20 4.13
N ARG A 52 19.29 13.67 4.39
CA ARG A 52 19.79 13.98 5.72
C ARG A 52 20.53 15.31 5.68
N GLN A 53 20.12 16.24 6.55
CA GLN A 53 20.72 17.58 6.64
C GLN A 53 20.83 18.30 5.27
N GLY A 54 19.81 18.16 4.42
CA GLY A 54 19.78 18.78 3.10
C GLY A 54 20.58 18.06 2.00
N LYS A 55 21.20 16.92 2.30
CA LYS A 55 21.96 16.11 1.33
C LYS A 55 21.25 14.79 1.06
N ILE A 56 21.32 14.33 -0.20
CA ILE A 56 20.88 12.99 -0.58
C ILE A 56 21.91 11.99 -0.04
N ILE A 57 21.41 10.91 0.55
CA ILE A 57 22.19 9.78 1.05
C ILE A 57 22.13 8.67 0.00
N GLU A 58 23.31 8.22 -0.42
CA GLU A 58 23.43 7.15 -1.40
C GLU A 58 22.95 5.82 -0.81
N SER A 59 22.39 4.94 -1.66
CA SER A 59 21.86 3.64 -1.24
C SER A 59 22.90 2.78 -0.48
N SER A 60 24.18 2.88 -0.87
CA SER A 60 25.30 2.18 -0.21
C SER A 60 25.56 2.64 1.22
N GLN A 61 25.09 3.82 1.61
CA GLN A 61 25.31 4.44 2.92
C GLN A 61 24.15 4.20 3.90
N LEU A 62 23.00 3.69 3.43
CA LEU A 62 21.78 3.56 4.24
C LEU A 62 21.96 2.64 5.46
N SER A 63 22.70 1.54 5.31
CA SER A 63 23.00 0.63 6.43
C SER A 63 23.87 1.29 7.50
N ALA A 64 24.83 2.12 7.10
CA ALA A 64 25.68 2.86 8.03
C ALA A 64 24.86 3.95 8.77
N LEU A 65 24.00 4.66 8.03
CA LEU A 65 23.07 5.62 8.60
C LEU A 65 22.14 4.97 9.65
N LEU A 66 21.61 3.78 9.35
CA LEU A 66 20.77 3.03 10.28
C LEU A 66 21.50 2.72 11.60
N ALA A 67 22.76 2.26 11.51
CA ALA A 67 23.60 1.98 12.67
C ALA A 67 23.90 3.24 13.49
N GLU A 68 24.15 4.37 12.83
CA GLU A 68 24.38 5.66 13.49
C GLU A 68 23.16 6.14 14.26
N ILE A 69 21.96 6.02 13.66
CA ILE A 69 20.70 6.39 14.32
C ILE A 69 20.45 5.51 15.56
N ASP A 70 20.67 4.19 15.46
CA ASP A 70 20.53 3.30 16.63
C ASP A 70 21.52 3.69 17.74
N GLN A 71 22.79 3.93 17.38
CA GLN A 71 23.81 4.32 18.34
C GLN A 71 23.49 5.66 19.03
N ASP A 72 23.03 6.66 18.29
CA ASP A 72 22.59 7.94 18.85
C ASP A 72 21.40 7.77 19.82
N GLN A 73 20.40 6.96 19.45
CA GLN A 73 19.27 6.67 20.34
C GLN A 73 19.74 5.99 21.64
N GLN A 74 20.65 5.02 21.56
CA GLN A 74 21.24 4.37 22.75
C GLN A 74 22.02 5.37 23.61
N ASN A 75 22.77 6.29 22.99
CA ASN A 75 23.53 7.31 23.70
C ASN A 75 22.60 8.27 24.45
N LYS A 76 21.55 8.77 23.81
CA LYS A 76 20.53 9.62 24.44
C LYS A 76 19.80 8.92 25.58
N LEU A 77 19.49 7.63 25.42
CA LEU A 77 18.91 6.79 26.48
C LEU A 77 19.84 6.64 27.69
N LYS A 78 21.15 6.48 27.47
CA LYS A 78 22.14 6.47 28.56
C LYS A 78 22.26 7.83 29.22
N GLN A 79 22.26 8.91 28.43
CA GLN A 79 22.44 10.28 28.92
C GLN A 79 21.33 10.69 29.89
N ILE A 80 20.06 10.41 29.58
CA ILE A 80 18.93 10.77 30.47
C ILE A 80 19.01 10.09 31.84
N LYS A 81 19.66 8.91 31.91
CA LYS A 81 19.88 8.13 33.13
C LYS A 81 21.22 8.46 33.81
N GLY A 82 21.88 9.54 33.42
CA GLY A 82 23.18 9.93 33.97
C GLY A 82 24.27 8.88 33.75
N GLY A 83 24.19 8.13 32.65
CA GLY A 83 25.10 7.04 32.29
C GLY A 83 24.84 5.71 33.02
N MET A 84 23.79 5.64 33.85
CA MET A 84 23.43 4.42 34.60
C MET A 84 22.48 3.52 33.81
N SER A 85 22.49 2.22 34.10
CA SER A 85 21.51 1.27 33.55
C SER A 85 20.14 1.43 34.20
N ASP A 86 19.08 1.13 33.46
CA ASP A 86 17.70 1.18 33.97
C ASP A 86 17.50 0.32 35.22
N LYS A 87 18.12 -0.87 35.27
CA LYS A 87 18.09 -1.76 36.43
C LYS A 87 18.68 -1.06 37.67
N TYR A 88 19.85 -0.46 37.53
CA TYR A 88 20.51 0.23 38.65
C TYR A 88 19.73 1.47 39.10
N VAL A 89 19.18 2.24 38.17
CA VAL A 89 18.28 3.36 38.49
C VAL A 89 17.03 2.88 39.22
N GLY A 90 16.46 1.74 38.82
CA GLY A 90 15.32 1.11 39.50
C GLY A 90 15.64 0.70 40.94
N GLU A 91 16.79 0.07 41.17
CA GLU A 91 17.28 -0.32 42.50
C GLU A 91 17.49 0.90 43.42
N LEU A 92 18.09 1.97 42.91
CA LEU A 92 18.27 3.22 43.65
C LEU A 92 16.92 3.87 43.98
N ASN A 93 15.95 3.87 43.05
CA ASN A 93 14.61 4.39 43.30
C ASN A 93 13.86 3.61 44.38
N LEU A 94 13.93 2.29 44.35
CA LEU A 94 13.35 1.43 45.37
C LEU A 94 14.01 1.68 46.73
N THR A 95 15.33 1.81 46.76
CA THR A 95 16.10 2.12 47.96
C THR A 95 15.71 3.47 48.56
N ARG A 96 15.60 4.51 47.72
CA ARG A 96 15.14 5.85 48.12
C ARG A 96 13.72 5.80 48.70
N SER A 97 12.82 5.08 48.04
CA SER A 97 11.42 4.96 48.48
C SER A 97 11.28 4.24 49.82
N LYS A 98 11.99 3.12 49.99
CA LYS A 98 12.06 2.38 51.26
C LYS A 98 12.66 3.23 52.38
N SER A 99 13.73 3.97 52.09
CA SER A 99 14.36 4.87 53.07
C SER A 99 13.45 6.03 53.45
N LYS A 100 12.77 6.66 52.48
CA LYS A 100 11.76 7.71 52.73
C LYS A 100 10.62 7.21 53.63
N SER A 101 10.13 6.00 53.40
CA SER A 101 9.11 5.37 54.25
C SER A 101 9.61 5.15 55.69
N LYS A 102 10.86 4.70 55.87
CA LYS A 102 11.48 4.58 57.20
C LYS A 102 11.60 5.92 57.91
N LEU A 103 12.11 6.96 57.22
CA LEU A 103 12.21 8.31 57.77
C LEU A 103 10.85 8.83 58.23
N LYS A 104 9.81 8.66 57.41
CA LYS A 104 8.43 9.06 57.77
C LYS A 104 7.93 8.33 59.02
N LYS A 105 8.17 7.02 59.11
CA LYS A 105 7.82 6.24 60.30
C LYS A 105 8.58 6.72 61.55
N TRP A 106 9.85 7.06 61.41
CA TRP A 106 10.64 7.57 62.54
C TRP A 106 10.22 8.96 62.96
N ALA A 107 9.93 9.87 62.03
CA ALA A 107 9.40 11.20 62.34
C ALA A 107 8.07 11.10 63.10
N ASN A 108 7.14 10.25 62.63
CA ASN A 108 5.83 10.08 63.26
C ASN A 108 5.89 9.45 64.66
N ASN A 109 6.87 8.57 64.89
CA ASN A 109 6.99 7.80 66.15
C ASN A 109 8.10 8.33 67.07
N ALA A 110 8.75 9.45 66.72
CA ALA A 110 9.82 10.01 67.51
C ALA A 110 9.28 10.66 68.78
N SER A 111 9.70 10.14 69.94
CA SER A 111 9.39 10.72 71.24
C SER A 111 10.23 11.98 71.52
N ASN A 112 11.40 12.11 70.89
CA ASN A 112 12.28 13.26 71.01
C ASN A 112 11.93 14.29 69.91
N PRO A 113 11.54 15.54 70.26
CA PRO A 113 11.22 16.59 69.29
C PRO A 113 12.36 16.88 68.31
N LEU A 114 13.61 16.92 68.77
CA LEU A 114 14.78 17.17 67.92
C LEU A 114 14.95 16.09 66.83
N GLU A 115 14.68 14.84 67.19
CA GLU A 115 14.74 13.72 66.26
C GLU A 115 13.60 13.77 65.23
N ARG A 116 12.39 14.14 65.66
CA ARG A 116 11.25 14.34 64.77
C ARG A 116 11.53 15.43 63.73
N ASP A 117 12.00 16.58 64.19
CA ASP A 117 12.26 17.74 63.33
C ASP A 117 13.38 17.44 62.34
N PHE A 118 14.46 16.80 62.80
CA PHE A 118 15.53 16.31 61.95
C PHE A 118 15.05 15.38 60.82
N PHE A 119 14.18 14.41 61.12
CA PHE A 119 13.68 13.51 60.09
C PHE A 119 12.69 14.18 59.13
N ASN A 120 11.89 15.14 59.59
CA ASN A 120 11.03 15.94 58.72
C ASN A 120 11.83 16.83 57.77
N GLU A 121 12.88 17.49 58.27
CA GLU A 121 13.81 18.26 57.43
C GLU A 121 14.53 17.34 56.43
N LEU A 122 15.00 16.17 56.87
CA LEU A 122 15.66 15.23 55.98
C LEU A 122 14.69 14.75 54.87
N LEU A 123 13.43 14.47 55.22
CA LEU A 123 12.38 14.05 54.28
C LEU A 123 12.11 15.09 53.20
N SER A 124 12.12 16.39 53.52
CA SER A 124 11.91 17.47 52.54
C SER A 124 13.09 17.58 51.55
N ARG A 125 14.30 17.22 52.00
CA ARG A 125 15.52 17.25 51.19
C ARG A 125 15.72 16.02 50.31
N VAL A 126 15.16 14.85 50.68
CA VAL A 126 15.31 13.61 49.90
C VAL A 126 14.81 13.79 48.46
N GLY A 127 15.74 13.69 47.51
CA GLY A 127 15.45 13.78 46.07
C GLY A 127 15.52 15.19 45.49
N VAL A 128 15.81 16.19 46.33
CA VAL A 128 16.04 17.59 45.92
C VAL A 128 17.51 17.95 46.12
N GLU A 129 18.08 17.57 47.26
CA GLU A 129 19.45 17.90 47.63
C GLU A 129 20.30 16.66 47.90
N LYS A 130 21.63 16.84 47.90
CA LYS A 130 22.57 15.82 48.33
C LYS A 130 22.45 15.57 49.83
N ILE A 131 22.26 14.31 50.20
CA ILE A 131 22.29 13.84 51.57
C ILE A 131 23.69 13.33 51.90
N TYR A 132 24.32 13.90 52.93
CA TYR A 132 25.64 13.48 53.40
C TYR A 132 25.50 12.68 54.68
N ALA A 133 25.69 11.35 54.62
CA ALA A 133 25.37 10.47 55.74
C ALA A 133 26.19 10.79 56.99
N LYS A 134 27.48 11.08 56.83
CA LYS A 134 28.37 11.48 57.95
C LYS A 134 27.88 12.72 58.69
N LYS A 135 27.46 13.78 57.97
CA LYS A 135 26.94 15.02 58.57
C LYS A 135 25.60 14.78 59.27
N ALA A 136 24.71 14.02 58.62
CA ALA A 136 23.42 13.64 59.18
C ALA A 136 23.57 12.81 60.46
N LEU A 137 24.51 11.86 60.48
CA LEU A 137 24.83 11.04 61.66
C LEU A 137 25.41 11.85 62.80
N LYS A 138 26.33 12.78 62.52
CA LYS A 138 26.90 13.67 63.56
C LYS A 138 25.79 14.47 64.25
N THR A 139 24.84 14.99 63.46
CA THR A 139 23.68 15.72 63.97
C THR A 139 22.80 14.81 64.82
N LEU A 140 22.43 13.64 64.30
CA LEU A 140 21.59 12.67 65.00
C LEU A 140 22.20 12.19 66.34
N SER A 141 23.52 11.95 66.38
CA SER A 141 24.22 11.56 67.61
C SER A 141 24.27 12.66 68.66
N SER A 142 24.16 13.93 68.28
CA SER A 142 24.14 15.05 69.23
C SER A 142 22.87 15.13 70.06
N PHE A 143 21.80 14.43 69.66
CA PHE A 143 20.52 14.42 70.37
C PHE A 143 20.47 13.40 71.53
N GLY A 144 21.61 12.77 71.87
CA GLY A 144 21.72 11.78 72.94
C GLY A 144 21.42 10.35 72.50
N LYS A 145 20.78 9.56 73.38
CA LYS A 145 20.53 8.13 73.13
C LYS A 145 19.42 7.93 72.08
N ILE A 146 19.80 7.43 70.91
CA ILE A 146 18.90 7.19 69.79
C ILE A 146 18.46 5.72 69.70
N LYS A 147 17.14 5.48 69.70
CA LYS A 147 16.58 4.13 69.47
C LYS A 147 16.88 3.65 68.05
N LYS A 148 17.33 2.40 67.90
CA LYS A 148 17.63 1.77 66.60
C LYS A 148 18.63 2.56 65.74
N PHE A 149 19.66 3.14 66.38
CA PHE A 149 20.67 3.96 65.72
C PHE A 149 21.32 3.27 64.51
N ASN A 150 21.62 1.96 64.60
CA ASN A 150 22.20 1.20 63.48
C ASN A 150 21.29 1.12 62.25
N ASP A 151 19.98 1.03 62.44
CA ASP A 151 19.01 1.04 61.32
C ASP A 151 18.93 2.41 60.67
N LYS A 152 18.95 3.47 61.49
CA LYS A 152 19.00 4.87 61.05
C LYS A 152 20.27 5.15 60.26
N LYS A 153 21.42 4.69 60.75
CA LYS A 153 22.71 4.75 60.03
C LYS A 153 22.63 4.07 58.67
N LYS A 154 22.16 2.82 58.60
CA LYS A 154 22.01 2.11 57.33
C LYS A 154 21.11 2.86 56.34
N ALA A 155 20.02 3.48 56.81
CA ALA A 155 19.13 4.25 55.96
C ALA A 155 19.79 5.56 55.44
N LEU A 156 20.57 6.24 56.28
CA LEU A 156 21.32 7.43 55.88
C LEU A 156 22.40 7.11 54.84
N ASP A 157 23.16 6.02 55.04
CA ASP A 157 24.16 5.54 54.07
C ASP A 157 23.49 5.15 52.74
N GLN A 158 22.30 4.53 52.80
CA GLN A 158 21.50 4.20 51.62
C GLN A 158 21.01 5.46 50.89
N LEU A 159 20.58 6.49 51.62
CA LEU A 159 20.15 7.77 51.03
C LEU A 159 21.32 8.51 50.36
N GLU A 160 22.52 8.48 50.95
CA GLU A 160 23.70 9.06 50.32
C GLU A 160 24.05 8.36 49.00
N LYS A 161 23.94 7.03 48.93
CA LYS A 161 24.06 6.30 47.65
C LYS A 161 23.03 6.76 46.61
N CYS A 162 21.83 7.13 47.05
CA CYS A 162 20.76 7.63 46.20
C CYS A 162 21.02 9.05 45.65
N ASN A 163 22.04 9.78 46.11
CA ASN A 163 22.42 11.07 45.53
C ASN A 163 22.75 10.97 44.03
N LYS A 164 23.13 9.78 43.55
CA LYS A 164 23.32 9.52 42.11
C LYS A 164 22.06 9.82 41.28
N LEU A 165 20.87 9.65 41.86
CA LEU A 165 19.60 9.95 41.20
C LEU A 165 19.41 11.45 40.90
N LEU A 166 20.16 12.34 41.56
CA LEU A 166 20.11 13.79 41.29
C LEU A 166 20.73 14.16 39.94
N LYS A 167 21.55 13.27 39.35
CA LYS A 167 22.15 13.46 38.02
C LYS A 167 21.24 12.98 36.88
N ILE A 168 20.07 12.43 37.21
CA ILE A 168 19.12 11.88 36.23
C ILE A 168 18.16 12.98 35.82
N HIS A 169 18.05 13.25 34.52
CA HIS A 169 17.11 14.23 33.98
C HIS A 169 15.69 13.68 33.90
N ASP A 170 15.54 12.37 33.68
CA ASP A 170 14.23 11.71 33.64
C ASP A 170 14.25 10.40 34.43
N ASN A 171 13.57 10.42 35.57
CA ASN A 171 13.43 9.27 36.46
C ASN A 171 12.17 8.44 36.16
N GLY A 172 11.39 8.82 35.15
CA GLY A 172 10.24 8.07 34.66
C GLY A 172 10.63 6.79 33.94
N SER A 173 9.66 5.87 33.84
CA SER A 173 9.82 4.69 33.01
C SER A 173 9.98 5.08 31.55
N MET A 174 11.01 4.53 30.88
CA MET A 174 11.20 4.70 29.45
C MET A 174 10.18 3.93 28.61
N SER A 175 9.40 3.03 29.23
CA SER A 175 8.44 2.19 28.52
C SER A 175 7.34 2.98 27.80
N LEU A 176 6.96 4.14 28.33
CA LEU A 176 5.91 5.01 27.77
C LEU A 176 6.46 6.30 27.14
N LYS A 177 7.79 6.42 27.06
CA LYS A 177 8.46 7.59 26.49
C LYS A 177 8.67 7.38 25.00
N VAL A 178 8.26 8.36 24.20
CA VAL A 178 8.49 8.39 22.76
C VAL A 178 9.97 8.68 22.55
N ILE A 179 10.73 7.65 22.15
CA ILE A 179 12.18 7.78 21.91
C ILE A 179 12.48 8.38 20.54
N SER A 180 11.56 8.18 19.59
CA SER A 180 11.65 8.69 18.24
C SER A 180 10.27 8.65 17.60
N SER A 181 10.05 9.50 16.61
CA SER A 181 8.79 9.61 15.89
C SER A 181 9.01 9.60 14.39
N GLU A 182 8.05 9.06 13.67
CA GLU A 182 7.92 9.19 12.22
C GLU A 182 6.68 10.03 11.92
N LYS A 183 6.81 10.96 10.99
CA LYS A 183 5.72 11.75 10.45
C LYS A 183 5.58 11.46 8.97
N ILE A 184 4.46 10.88 8.59
CA ILE A 184 4.15 10.47 7.22
C ILE A 184 3.29 11.54 6.57
N PHE A 185 3.68 11.98 5.38
CA PHE A 185 2.96 12.93 4.55
C PHE A 185 2.61 12.27 3.23
N LYS A 186 1.31 12.10 2.95
CA LYS A 186 0.81 11.48 1.70
C LYS A 186 -0.45 12.19 1.22
N ILE A 187 -0.55 12.43 -0.08
CA ILE A 187 -1.81 12.80 -0.73
C ILE A 187 -2.44 11.51 -1.25
N PRO A 188 -3.70 11.17 -0.92
CA PRO A 188 -4.33 9.96 -1.45
C PRO A 188 -4.43 9.98 -2.99
N ASP A 189 -4.24 8.82 -3.62
CA ASP A 189 -4.12 8.67 -5.07
C ASP A 189 -5.30 9.26 -5.86
N GLN A 190 -6.51 9.14 -5.31
CA GLN A 190 -7.76 9.67 -5.90
C GLN A 190 -7.73 11.18 -6.18
N HIS A 191 -6.77 11.91 -5.62
CA HIS A 191 -6.62 13.34 -5.83
C HIS A 191 -5.65 13.69 -6.95
N GLU A 192 -5.02 12.72 -7.62
CA GLU A 192 -4.20 12.91 -8.84
C GLU A 192 -3.32 14.17 -8.73
N THR A 193 -2.54 14.22 -7.66
CA THR A 193 -1.67 15.35 -7.33
C THR A 193 -0.32 14.78 -6.95
N THR A 194 0.69 15.12 -7.74
CA THR A 194 2.07 14.67 -7.54
C THR A 194 2.89 15.84 -7.01
N ILE A 195 3.59 15.62 -5.90
CA ILE A 195 4.60 16.55 -5.37
C ILE A 195 5.97 15.92 -5.61
N SER A 196 6.93 16.70 -6.10
CA SER A 196 8.30 16.22 -6.37
C SER A 196 8.99 15.80 -5.07
N ALA A 197 10.04 14.98 -5.17
CA ALA A 197 10.78 14.56 -3.98
C ALA A 197 11.48 15.75 -3.30
N GLU A 198 11.99 16.67 -4.10
CA GLU A 198 12.66 17.90 -3.68
C GLU A 198 11.71 18.86 -2.98
N ASP A 199 10.48 19.00 -3.48
CA ASP A 199 9.47 19.87 -2.86
C ASP A 199 8.90 19.25 -1.59
N TRP A 200 8.74 17.93 -1.54
CA TRP A 200 8.46 17.22 -0.30
C TRP A 200 9.55 17.46 0.74
N HIS A 201 10.82 17.31 0.35
CA HIS A 201 11.96 17.57 1.23
C HIS A 201 11.96 19.02 1.73
N THR A 202 11.79 19.99 0.83
CA THR A 202 11.76 21.42 1.14
C THR A 202 10.63 21.74 2.13
N LEU A 203 9.43 21.23 1.89
CA LEU A 203 8.27 21.39 2.78
C LEU A 203 8.57 20.84 4.18
N ILE A 204 9.15 19.65 4.25
CA ILE A 204 9.41 18.92 5.51
C ILE A 204 10.57 19.53 6.28
N GLN A 205 11.61 19.98 5.61
CA GLN A 205 12.73 20.66 6.25
C GLN A 205 12.26 21.97 6.91
N LYS A 206 11.46 22.78 6.18
CA LYS A 206 10.83 23.98 6.75
C LYS A 206 9.90 23.64 7.92
N PHE A 207 9.18 22.52 7.83
CA PHE A 207 8.26 22.07 8.88
C PHE A 207 9.02 21.72 10.15
N HIS A 208 10.08 20.93 10.00
CA HIS A 208 10.96 20.54 11.09
C HIS A 208 11.59 21.77 11.75
N ASN A 209 12.19 22.67 10.98
CA ASN A 209 12.83 23.87 11.52
C ASN A 209 11.84 24.79 12.22
N GLN A 210 10.60 24.89 11.74
CA GLN A 210 9.60 25.76 12.33
C GLN A 210 9.01 25.20 13.64
N PHE A 211 8.82 23.89 13.73
CA PHE A 211 8.04 23.29 14.81
C PHE A 211 8.83 22.37 15.73
N TYR A 212 10.00 21.90 15.32
CA TYR A 212 10.78 20.85 15.98
C TYR A 212 12.29 21.15 15.99
N SER A 213 12.69 22.42 15.95
CA SER A 213 14.11 22.83 15.97
C SER A 213 14.92 22.28 17.14
N ASP A 214 14.26 21.98 18.26
CA ASP A 214 14.91 21.44 19.46
C ASP A 214 15.11 19.92 19.40
N TYR A 215 14.65 19.27 18.33
CA TYR A 215 14.72 17.82 18.13
C TYR A 215 15.55 17.51 16.89
N ASP A 216 16.36 16.45 16.92
CA ASP A 216 17.14 16.09 15.73
C ASP A 216 16.26 15.46 14.66
N ALA A 217 16.33 15.99 13.43
CA ALA A 217 15.89 15.27 12.24
C ALA A 217 16.90 14.17 11.90
N TYR A 218 16.49 12.90 11.99
CA TYR A 218 17.34 11.80 11.56
C TYR A 218 17.46 11.74 10.04
N TYR A 219 16.31 11.76 9.34
CA TYR A 219 16.25 11.79 7.88
C TYR A 219 14.84 12.14 7.39
N THR A 220 14.71 12.36 6.09
CA THR A 220 13.43 12.35 5.36
C THR A 220 13.55 11.38 4.19
N ALA A 221 12.78 10.30 4.20
CA ALA A 221 12.73 9.33 3.10
C ALA A 221 11.52 9.61 2.22
N ILE A 222 11.73 9.78 0.93
CA ILE A 222 10.67 9.97 -0.07
C ILE A 222 10.56 8.68 -0.87
N HIS A 223 9.40 8.04 -0.79
CA HIS A 223 9.12 6.78 -1.47
C HIS A 223 8.40 7.05 -2.79
N LEU A 224 8.99 6.56 -3.89
CA LEU A 224 8.48 6.63 -5.26
C LEU A 224 8.19 5.23 -5.82
N ASP A 225 8.31 4.21 -4.97
CA ASP A 225 8.22 2.79 -5.31
C ASP A 225 6.86 2.16 -5.01
N GLU A 226 5.94 2.84 -4.32
CA GLU A 226 4.54 2.41 -4.24
C GLU A 226 3.78 2.80 -5.51
N LYS A 227 3.85 4.09 -5.88
CA LYS A 227 3.31 4.63 -7.13
C LYS A 227 4.14 5.85 -7.51
N GLN A 228 4.76 5.81 -8.70
CA GLN A 228 5.69 6.86 -9.13
C GLN A 228 5.04 8.24 -9.19
N GLU A 229 3.76 8.29 -9.58
CA GLU A 229 2.95 9.50 -9.66
C GLU A 229 2.40 9.96 -8.31
N ASN A 230 2.65 9.23 -7.22
CA ASN A 230 2.25 9.65 -5.87
C ASN A 230 3.37 9.42 -4.85
N PRO A 231 4.46 10.21 -4.93
CA PRO A 231 5.50 10.20 -3.92
C PRO A 231 4.92 10.56 -2.56
N HIS A 232 5.37 9.86 -1.53
CA HIS A 232 5.03 10.20 -0.15
C HIS A 232 6.28 10.19 0.72
N ALA A 233 6.20 10.96 1.80
CA ALA A 233 7.36 11.29 2.59
C ALA A 233 7.24 10.76 4.02
N HIS A 234 8.33 10.19 4.51
CA HIS A 234 8.50 9.75 5.89
C HIS A 234 9.59 10.61 6.53
N HIS A 235 9.20 11.48 7.46
CA HIS A 235 10.12 12.30 8.22
C HIS A 235 10.41 11.67 9.58
N ARG A 236 11.66 11.28 9.80
CA ARG A 236 12.11 10.64 11.03
C ARG A 236 12.79 11.66 11.94
N LEU A 237 12.33 11.76 13.17
CA LEU A 237 12.91 12.66 14.18
C LEU A 237 13.12 11.97 15.53
N SER A 238 14.08 12.47 16.29
CA SER A 238 14.32 12.08 17.67
C SER A 238 13.17 12.55 18.56
N GLY A 239 12.81 11.75 19.56
CA GLY A 239 11.91 12.17 20.63
C GLY A 239 12.63 12.94 21.73
N TYR A 240 13.96 13.02 21.64
CA TYR A 240 14.83 13.70 22.59
C TYR A 240 14.93 15.19 22.26
N ASN A 241 14.61 16.01 23.25
CA ASN A 241 14.73 17.47 23.15
C ASN A 241 16.13 17.90 23.60
N ASN A 242 16.86 18.56 22.70
CA ASN A 242 18.22 19.01 22.90
C ASN A 242 18.32 20.17 23.91
N VAL A 243 17.24 20.89 24.19
CA VAL A 243 17.18 21.98 25.18
C VAL A 243 16.86 21.42 26.57
N THR A 244 15.76 20.67 26.71
CA THR A 244 15.31 20.14 28.01
C THR A 244 16.10 18.91 28.47
N LYS A 245 16.83 18.28 27.53
CA LYS A 245 17.57 17.02 27.73
C LYS A 245 16.67 15.86 28.15
N GLN A 246 15.41 15.85 27.69
CA GLN A 246 14.39 14.85 28.02
C GLN A 246 13.68 14.31 26.78
N PHE A 247 13.03 13.14 26.92
CA PHE A 247 12.08 12.63 25.92
C PHE A 247 10.68 13.17 26.23
N ASP A 248 10.35 14.31 25.64
CA ASP A 248 9.17 15.12 25.96
C ASP A 248 8.35 15.54 24.71
N LEU A 249 8.63 14.95 23.53
CA LEU A 249 7.98 15.29 22.26
C LEU A 249 6.45 15.46 22.35
N PRO A 250 5.66 14.58 23.02
CA PRO A 250 4.22 14.79 23.12
C PRO A 250 3.81 16.03 23.94
N ASP A 251 4.56 16.35 25.00
CA ASP A 251 4.32 17.57 25.78
C ASP A 251 4.70 18.83 24.98
N HIS A 252 5.76 18.75 24.17
CA HIS A 252 6.13 19.80 23.22
C HIS A 252 5.05 20.06 22.18
N GLU A 253 4.51 19.01 21.56
CA GLU A 253 3.43 19.16 20.58
C GLU A 253 2.17 19.78 21.21
N LEU A 254 1.82 19.38 22.45
CA LEU A 254 0.74 19.98 23.20
C LEU A 254 0.96 21.48 23.44
N ASN A 255 2.16 21.87 23.84
CA ASN A 255 2.52 23.26 24.09
C ASN A 255 2.60 24.08 22.79
N MET A 256 3.03 23.46 21.69
CA MET A 256 2.98 24.06 20.37
C MET A 256 1.54 24.37 19.97
N VAL A 257 0.59 23.44 20.16
CA VAL A 257 -0.84 23.67 19.88
C VAL A 257 -1.37 24.83 20.74
N ARG A 258 -1.07 24.83 22.05
CA ARG A 258 -1.45 25.93 22.96
C ARG A 258 -0.97 27.28 22.45
N ARG A 259 0.30 27.37 22.05
CA ARG A 259 0.91 28.60 21.53
C ARG A 259 0.27 29.05 20.22
N LEU A 260 0.11 28.15 19.25
CA LEU A 260 -0.41 28.50 17.92
C LEU A 260 -1.89 28.89 17.92
N TYR A 261 -2.67 28.41 18.90
CA TYR A 261 -4.06 28.82 19.11
C TYR A 261 -4.21 29.95 20.14
N ASN A 262 -3.12 30.48 20.70
CA ASN A 262 -3.11 31.48 21.77
C ASN A 262 -3.99 31.08 22.98
N LYS A 263 -3.89 29.81 23.41
CA LYS A 263 -4.63 29.22 24.53
C LYS A 263 -3.68 28.49 25.48
N PRO A 264 -2.93 29.20 26.35
CA PRO A 264 -1.99 28.58 27.27
C PRO A 264 -2.66 27.57 28.22
N ASP A 265 -3.90 27.83 28.63
CA ASP A 265 -4.66 26.98 29.54
C ASP A 265 -5.47 25.87 28.84
N LEU A 266 -5.27 25.65 27.53
CA LEU A 266 -5.95 24.56 26.82
C LEU A 266 -5.69 23.23 27.56
N PHE A 267 -6.77 22.47 27.81
CA PHE A 267 -6.75 21.27 28.66
C PHE A 267 -6.32 21.53 30.11
N ARG A 268 -6.65 22.71 30.66
CA ARG A 268 -6.36 23.11 32.05
C ARG A 268 -4.87 23.03 32.39
N GLY A 269 -4.00 23.33 31.42
CA GLY A 269 -2.54 23.25 31.61
C GLY A 269 -1.99 21.84 31.86
N LYS A 270 -2.79 20.79 31.66
CA LYS A 270 -2.34 19.39 31.86
C LYS A 270 -1.15 19.03 30.96
N LYS A 271 -0.34 18.08 31.41
CA LYS A 271 0.63 17.38 30.55
C LYS A 271 -0.10 16.40 29.63
N TRP A 272 0.53 16.05 28.51
CA TRP A 272 0.02 15.08 27.53
C TRP A 272 -0.42 13.76 28.18
N SER A 273 0.43 13.23 29.06
CA SER A 273 0.17 11.99 29.82
C SER A 273 -1.03 12.04 30.77
N LYS A 274 -1.65 13.21 30.97
CA LYS A 274 -2.79 13.43 31.86
C LYS A 274 -4.07 13.80 31.10
N LEU A 275 -4.03 13.82 29.77
CA LEU A 275 -5.20 14.04 28.95
C LEU A 275 -6.13 12.82 28.99
N THR A 276 -7.44 13.07 29.03
CA THR A 276 -8.45 12.04 28.83
C THR A 276 -8.53 11.64 27.35
N PRO A 277 -9.13 10.49 26.99
CA PRO A 277 -9.31 10.09 25.60
C PRO A 277 -9.96 11.18 24.72
N ASN A 278 -11.00 11.84 25.22
CA ASN A 278 -11.68 12.93 24.51
C ASN A 278 -10.77 14.17 24.33
N GLU A 279 -9.94 14.48 25.33
CA GLU A 279 -8.96 15.57 25.24
C GLU A 279 -7.86 15.25 24.21
N VAL A 280 -7.41 13.98 24.14
CA VAL A 280 -6.44 13.50 23.14
C VAL A 280 -7.02 13.60 21.73
N GLU A 281 -8.28 13.21 21.54
CA GLU A 281 -8.97 13.35 20.26
C GLU A 281 -9.07 14.82 19.84
N HIS A 282 -9.53 15.68 20.76
CA HIS A 282 -9.63 17.12 20.52
C HIS A 282 -8.27 17.73 20.15
N PHE A 283 -7.19 17.35 20.85
CA PHE A 283 -5.85 17.76 20.46
C PHE A 283 -5.52 17.32 19.03
N GLY A 284 -5.81 16.07 18.66
CA GLY A 284 -5.54 15.55 17.32
C GLY A 284 -6.23 16.36 16.24
N GLN A 285 -7.48 16.79 16.48
CA GLN A 285 -8.23 17.65 15.57
C GLN A 285 -7.61 19.04 15.41
N LEU A 286 -7.11 19.64 16.51
CA LEU A 286 -6.43 20.94 16.51
C LEU A 286 -5.06 20.87 15.83
N TYR A 287 -4.29 19.82 16.12
CA TYR A 287 -2.99 19.56 15.52
C TYR A 287 -3.15 19.36 14.00
N GLN A 288 -4.15 18.58 13.56
CA GLN A 288 -4.42 18.38 12.14
C GLN A 288 -4.76 19.69 11.40
N ASN A 289 -5.49 20.60 12.04
CA ASN A 289 -5.75 21.93 11.46
C ASN A 289 -4.46 22.73 11.22
N ILE A 290 -3.52 22.70 12.18
CA ILE A 290 -2.21 23.34 12.03
C ILE A 290 -1.48 22.74 10.84
N MET A 291 -1.46 21.40 10.74
CA MET A 291 -0.81 20.70 9.64
C MET A 291 -1.39 21.08 8.28
N PHE A 292 -2.72 21.10 8.15
CA PHE A 292 -3.38 21.44 6.88
C PHE A 292 -3.11 22.88 6.48
N LYS A 293 -3.22 23.82 7.43
CA LYS A 293 -2.89 25.23 7.19
C LYS A 293 -1.44 25.39 6.75
N TYR A 294 -0.50 24.72 7.43
CA TYR A 294 0.91 24.76 7.08
C TYR A 294 1.15 24.21 5.68
N CYS A 295 0.70 22.99 5.37
CA CYS A 295 0.89 22.36 4.07
C CYS A 295 0.28 23.19 2.94
N ASN A 296 -0.96 23.69 3.10
CA ASN A 296 -1.59 24.54 2.09
C ASN A 296 -0.76 25.80 1.83
N THR A 297 -0.35 26.49 2.89
CA THR A 297 0.43 27.73 2.77
C THR A 297 1.76 27.48 2.05
N GLN A 298 2.48 26.43 2.42
CA GLN A 298 3.81 26.17 1.86
C GLN A 298 3.74 25.60 0.45
N LEU A 299 2.82 24.68 0.17
CA LEU A 299 2.66 24.11 -1.16
C LEU A 299 2.20 25.16 -2.18
N GLN A 300 1.32 26.10 -1.77
CA GLN A 300 0.98 27.25 -2.61
C GLN A 300 2.18 28.16 -2.90
N LYS A 301 3.03 28.42 -1.91
CA LYS A 301 4.29 29.19 -2.10
C LYS A 301 5.28 28.51 -3.05
N ILE A 302 5.26 27.17 -3.10
CA ILE A 302 6.10 26.38 -4.00
C ILE A 302 5.49 26.32 -5.43
N GLY A 303 4.21 26.66 -5.59
CA GLY A 303 3.52 26.75 -6.89
C GLY A 303 2.40 25.72 -7.09
N TYR A 304 2.10 24.89 -6.09
CA TYR A 304 1.02 23.90 -6.19
C TYR A 304 -0.35 24.54 -5.90
N SER A 305 -1.29 24.47 -6.87
CA SER A 305 -2.65 25.00 -6.75
C SER A 305 -3.60 24.05 -5.99
N ILE A 306 -3.23 23.69 -4.76
CA ILE A 306 -3.95 22.73 -3.92
C ILE A 306 -4.46 23.32 -2.61
N ASN A 307 -5.51 22.70 -2.09
CA ASN A 307 -6.10 23.01 -0.79
C ASN A 307 -6.51 21.73 -0.06
N ALA A 308 -5.69 21.30 0.90
CA ALA A 308 -6.01 20.21 1.81
C ALA A 308 -7.14 20.63 2.76
N VAL A 309 -8.22 19.86 2.74
CA VAL A 309 -9.39 20.07 3.58
C VAL A 309 -9.72 18.80 4.38
N LYS A 310 -10.39 18.98 5.52
CA LYS A 310 -10.87 17.87 6.33
C LYS A 310 -11.95 17.07 5.60
N ARG A 311 -12.06 15.79 5.96
CA ARG A 311 -13.20 14.97 5.54
C ARG A 311 -14.47 15.53 6.19
N THR A 312 -15.56 15.55 5.43
CA THR A 312 -16.87 15.90 5.99
C THR A 312 -17.39 14.75 6.88
N PRO A 313 -18.35 14.99 7.79
CA PRO A 313 -18.96 13.92 8.57
C PRO A 313 -19.52 12.78 7.72
N GLU A 314 -20.08 13.09 6.54
CA GLU A 314 -20.62 12.11 5.60
C GLU A 314 -19.49 11.26 5.01
N GLN A 315 -18.37 11.88 4.65
CA GLN A 315 -17.18 11.16 4.18
C GLN A 315 -16.60 10.27 5.26
N VAL A 316 -16.55 10.74 6.51
CA VAL A 316 -16.10 9.90 7.65
C VAL A 316 -17.02 8.70 7.84
N LYS A 317 -18.36 8.88 7.72
CA LYS A 317 -19.32 7.77 7.79
C LYS A 317 -19.20 6.80 6.62
N LYS A 318 -18.97 7.30 5.40
CA LYS A 318 -18.79 6.47 4.20
C LYS A 318 -17.46 5.68 4.25
N ASP A 319 -16.42 6.32 4.76
CA ASP A 319 -15.09 5.73 4.96
C ASP A 319 -14.99 4.92 6.28
N ALA A 320 -16.07 4.84 7.07
CA ALA A 320 -16.16 3.97 8.24
C ALA A 320 -16.26 2.51 7.77
N HIS A 321 -15.23 2.05 7.09
CA HIS A 321 -15.04 0.65 6.80
C HIS A 321 -14.93 -0.10 8.12
N HIS A 322 -15.63 -1.22 8.23
CA HIS A 322 -15.26 -2.24 9.20
C HIS A 322 -13.84 -2.69 8.86
N TYR A 323 -12.84 -2.13 9.54
CA TYR A 323 -11.48 -2.64 9.42
C TYR A 323 -11.51 -4.10 9.87
N SER A 324 -11.25 -5.02 8.93
CA SER A 324 -11.09 -6.41 9.30
C SER A 324 -9.95 -6.53 10.31
N ASN A 325 -10.04 -7.51 11.20
CA ASN A 325 -8.97 -7.83 12.16
C ASN A 325 -7.68 -8.32 11.47
N LEU A 326 -7.63 -8.35 10.14
CA LEU A 326 -6.44 -8.65 9.37
C LEU A 326 -5.33 -7.63 9.65
N LYS A 327 -4.07 -8.05 9.44
CA LYS A 327 -2.90 -7.19 9.64
C LYS A 327 -3.05 -5.94 8.76
N ILE A 328 -2.58 -4.77 9.22
CA ILE A 328 -2.74 -3.48 8.51
C ILE A 328 -2.33 -3.56 7.03
N ARG A 329 -1.29 -4.33 6.71
CA ARG A 329 -0.83 -4.62 5.35
C ARG A 329 -1.84 -5.33 4.42
N GLN A 330 -2.80 -6.04 5.00
CA GLN A 330 -3.87 -6.79 4.33
C GLN A 330 -5.21 -6.02 4.32
N ARG A 331 -5.26 -4.80 4.89
CA ARG A 331 -6.48 -3.99 4.90
C ARG A 331 -6.60 -3.25 3.57
N VAL A 332 -7.83 -3.24 3.03
CA VAL A 332 -8.20 -2.65 1.75
C VAL A 332 -7.62 -1.23 1.61
N HIS A 333 -6.98 -0.94 0.46
CA HIS A 333 -6.22 0.27 0.08
C HIS A 333 -4.68 0.26 0.22
N ASN A 334 -4.03 -0.90 0.12
CA ASN A 334 -2.63 -0.98 -0.32
C ASN A 334 -2.59 -1.43 -1.79
N GLY A 335 -1.66 -0.91 -2.59
CA GLY A 335 -1.53 -1.18 -4.05
C GLY A 335 -1.50 -2.67 -4.43
N VAL A 336 -1.19 -3.55 -3.48
CA VAL A 336 -1.27 -5.02 -3.60
C VAL A 336 -2.69 -5.52 -3.92
N ASN A 337 -3.75 -4.89 -3.41
CA ASN A 337 -5.12 -5.31 -3.73
C ASN A 337 -5.58 -4.80 -5.11
N GLN A 338 -5.04 -3.68 -5.58
CA GLN A 338 -5.27 -3.20 -6.94
C GLN A 338 -4.59 -4.15 -7.94
N LEU A 339 -3.35 -4.57 -7.66
CA LEU A 339 -2.65 -5.61 -8.42
C LEU A 339 -3.33 -6.97 -8.38
N ASN A 340 -4.00 -7.34 -7.27
CA ASN A 340 -4.81 -8.56 -7.23
C ASN A 340 -6.10 -8.44 -8.03
N GLY A 341 -6.73 -7.26 -8.06
CA GLY A 341 -7.86 -6.97 -8.95
C GLY A 341 -7.44 -7.06 -10.41
N ASP A 342 -6.35 -6.39 -10.78
CA ASP A 342 -5.77 -6.44 -12.13
C ASP A 342 -5.34 -7.86 -12.50
N LYS A 343 -4.81 -8.65 -11.53
CA LYS A 343 -4.48 -10.06 -11.72
C LYS A 343 -5.71 -10.93 -11.92
N THR A 344 -6.81 -10.67 -11.20
CA THR A 344 -8.08 -11.39 -11.39
C THR A 344 -8.68 -11.07 -12.75
N GLU A 345 -8.72 -9.80 -13.16
CA GLU A 345 -9.16 -9.40 -14.51
C GLU A 345 -8.27 -10.01 -15.61
N LEU A 346 -6.94 -10.02 -15.42
CA LEU A 346 -6.02 -10.68 -16.35
C LEU A 346 -6.20 -12.21 -16.38
N MET A 347 -6.48 -12.84 -15.24
CA MET A 347 -6.73 -14.28 -15.17
C MET A 347 -8.05 -14.65 -15.85
N GLU A 348 -9.10 -13.84 -15.68
CA GLU A 348 -10.37 -13.98 -16.40
C GLU A 348 -10.16 -13.79 -17.90
N ALA A 349 -9.45 -12.74 -18.32
CA ALA A 349 -9.12 -12.51 -19.73
C ALA A 349 -8.29 -13.66 -20.36
N VAL A 350 -7.33 -14.23 -19.62
CA VAL A 350 -6.53 -15.39 -20.07
C VAL A 350 -7.40 -16.66 -20.13
N SER A 351 -8.33 -16.82 -19.18
CA SER A 351 -9.28 -17.93 -19.18
C SER A 351 -10.24 -17.84 -20.37
N ASP A 352 -10.76 -16.64 -20.66
CA ASP A 352 -11.61 -16.37 -21.82
C ASP A 352 -10.88 -16.59 -23.13
N LEU A 353 -9.61 -16.17 -23.23
CA LEU A 353 -8.77 -16.44 -24.41
C LEU A 353 -8.53 -17.94 -24.61
N LYS A 354 -8.31 -18.71 -23.54
CA LYS A 354 -8.18 -20.17 -23.63
C LYS A 354 -9.49 -20.84 -24.05
N HIS A 355 -10.63 -20.34 -23.55
CA HIS A 355 -11.94 -20.84 -23.97
C HIS A 355 -12.21 -20.54 -25.45
N GLN A 356 -11.84 -19.34 -25.92
CA GLN A 356 -11.92 -18.98 -27.33
C GLN A 356 -10.98 -19.85 -28.19
N GLU A 357 -9.73 -20.06 -27.77
CA GLU A 357 -8.78 -20.92 -28.47
C GLU A 357 -9.30 -22.36 -28.58
N GLN A 358 -9.86 -22.91 -27.49
CA GLN A 358 -10.45 -24.24 -27.49
C GLN A 358 -11.68 -24.32 -28.42
N HIS A 359 -12.57 -23.32 -28.36
CA HIS A 359 -13.71 -23.21 -29.27
C HIS A 359 -13.26 -23.14 -30.75
N TRP A 360 -12.20 -22.39 -31.07
CA TRP A 360 -11.64 -22.33 -32.42
C TRP A 360 -10.98 -23.64 -32.85
N LYS A 361 -10.30 -24.36 -31.94
CA LYS A 361 -9.74 -25.70 -32.20
C LYS A 361 -10.84 -26.73 -32.45
N ASP A 362 -11.92 -26.69 -31.67
CA ASP A 362 -13.07 -27.59 -31.81
C ASP A 362 -13.83 -27.30 -33.11
N LYS A 363 -14.01 -26.02 -33.45
CA LYS A 363 -14.59 -25.59 -34.73
C LYS A 363 -13.73 -26.01 -35.92
N ALA A 364 -12.42 -25.80 -35.86
CA ALA A 364 -11.49 -26.26 -36.90
C ALA A 364 -11.48 -27.80 -37.01
N GLY A 365 -11.57 -28.51 -35.88
CA GLY A 365 -11.69 -29.97 -35.83
C GLY A 365 -12.99 -30.48 -36.46
N GLN A 366 -14.13 -29.82 -36.18
CA GLN A 366 -15.40 -30.10 -36.85
C GLN A 366 -15.32 -29.83 -38.34
N GLU A 367 -14.80 -28.67 -38.76
CA GLU A 367 -14.63 -28.30 -40.17
C GLU A 367 -13.77 -29.33 -40.92
N ARG A 368 -12.67 -29.79 -40.32
CA ARG A 368 -11.78 -30.84 -40.87
C ARG A 368 -12.50 -32.19 -40.99
N ARG A 369 -13.31 -32.58 -39.99
CA ARG A 369 -14.13 -33.81 -40.04
C ARG A 369 -15.20 -33.71 -41.13
N THR A 370 -15.87 -32.57 -41.29
CA THR A 370 -16.81 -32.35 -42.40
C THR A 370 -16.11 -32.38 -43.76
N ALA A 371 -14.92 -31.80 -43.91
CA ALA A 371 -14.17 -31.84 -45.16
C ALA A 371 -13.71 -33.26 -45.52
N ILE A 372 -13.28 -34.06 -44.54
CA ILE A 372 -12.93 -35.47 -44.75
C ILE A 372 -14.17 -36.29 -45.13
N ASN A 373 -15.32 -36.04 -44.50
CA ASN A 373 -16.57 -36.73 -44.85
C ASN A 373 -17.07 -36.33 -46.26
N TRP A 374 -16.87 -35.08 -46.67
CA TRP A 374 -17.18 -34.59 -48.02
C TRP A 374 -16.28 -35.22 -49.08
N ASN A 375 -14.97 -35.35 -48.84
CA ASN A 375 -14.08 -36.06 -49.75
C ASN A 375 -14.39 -37.57 -49.86
N LYS A 376 -14.83 -38.20 -48.77
CA LYS A 376 -15.24 -39.61 -48.78
C LYS A 376 -16.55 -39.82 -49.56
N LYS A 377 -17.53 -38.90 -49.40
CA LYS A 377 -18.77 -38.87 -50.21
C LYS A 377 -18.48 -38.59 -51.69
N ALA A 378 -17.60 -37.64 -52.02
CA ALA A 378 -17.23 -37.32 -53.40
C ALA A 378 -16.61 -38.54 -54.14
N LYS A 379 -15.79 -39.34 -53.43
CA LYS A 379 -15.20 -40.56 -53.99
C LYS A 379 -16.25 -41.65 -54.24
N GLN A 380 -17.19 -41.83 -53.32
CA GLN A 380 -18.33 -42.75 -53.48
C GLN A 380 -19.32 -42.30 -54.58
N GLN A 381 -19.52 -40.98 -54.73
CA GLN A 381 -20.36 -40.40 -55.78
C GLN A 381 -19.73 -40.57 -57.17
N LYS A 382 -18.41 -40.39 -57.30
CA LYS A 382 -17.68 -40.67 -58.56
C LYS A 382 -17.87 -42.12 -59.02
N GLU A 383 -17.82 -43.08 -58.10
CA GLU A 383 -18.05 -44.51 -58.38
C GLU A 383 -19.52 -44.82 -58.73
N LEU A 384 -20.49 -44.15 -58.10
CA LEU A 384 -21.92 -44.32 -58.39
C LEU A 384 -22.29 -43.82 -59.79
N PHE A 385 -21.73 -42.68 -60.21
CA PHE A 385 -21.97 -42.07 -61.53
C PHE A 385 -21.24 -42.76 -62.68
N GLN A 386 -20.03 -43.30 -62.45
CA GLN A 386 -19.34 -44.13 -63.43
C GLN A 386 -20.13 -45.42 -63.77
N ARG A 387 -20.99 -45.90 -62.86
CA ARG A 387 -21.89 -47.03 -63.13
C ARG A 387 -23.12 -46.66 -63.98
N THR A 388 -23.44 -45.39 -64.22
CA THR A 388 -24.72 -44.97 -64.81
C THR A 388 -24.74 -44.66 -66.32
N LYS A 389 -23.68 -44.97 -67.08
CA LYS A 389 -23.55 -45.11 -68.57
C LYS A 389 -22.33 -44.37 -69.12
N ALA A 390 -21.63 -45.03 -70.05
CA ALA A 390 -20.33 -44.68 -70.61
C ALA A 390 -20.19 -43.30 -71.32
N ASN A 391 -21.25 -42.50 -71.47
CA ASN A 391 -21.21 -41.24 -72.21
C ASN A 391 -21.24 -39.97 -71.33
N LEU A 392 -21.20 -40.09 -70.00
CA LEU A 392 -21.05 -38.94 -69.08
C LEU A 392 -19.59 -38.74 -68.61
N THR A 393 -18.71 -39.69 -68.92
CA THR A 393 -17.32 -39.76 -68.45
C THR A 393 -16.55 -38.47 -68.72
N GLN A 394 -16.70 -37.90 -69.92
CA GLN A 394 -15.94 -36.71 -70.32
C GLN A 394 -16.34 -35.45 -69.54
N TRP A 395 -17.64 -35.20 -69.32
CA TRP A 395 -18.08 -34.04 -68.52
C TRP A 395 -17.60 -34.17 -67.06
N PHE A 396 -17.65 -35.37 -66.50
CA PHE A 396 -17.17 -35.61 -65.14
C PHE A 396 -15.65 -35.51 -65.00
N GLU A 397 -14.90 -35.93 -66.01
CA GLU A 397 -13.44 -35.79 -66.01
C GLU A 397 -13.00 -34.35 -66.17
N GLU A 398 -13.67 -33.57 -67.02
CA GLU A 398 -13.22 -32.22 -67.36
C GLU A 398 -13.85 -31.11 -66.52
N LYS A 399 -15.13 -31.25 -66.15
CA LYS A 399 -15.95 -30.12 -65.66
C LYS A 399 -16.49 -30.30 -64.25
N PHE A 400 -16.67 -31.54 -63.76
CA PHE A 400 -17.22 -31.77 -62.42
C PHE A 400 -16.34 -31.20 -61.31
N GLU A 401 -15.01 -31.37 -61.40
CA GLU A 401 -14.11 -30.80 -60.39
C GLU A 401 -14.20 -29.28 -60.34
N GLN A 402 -14.33 -28.62 -61.49
CA GLN A 402 -14.50 -27.16 -61.57
C GLN A 402 -15.84 -26.72 -60.99
N TRP A 403 -16.92 -27.43 -61.31
CA TRP A 403 -18.24 -27.20 -60.74
C TRP A 403 -18.23 -27.36 -59.21
N PHE A 404 -17.66 -28.46 -58.72
CA PHE A 404 -17.64 -28.78 -57.31
C PHE A 404 -16.75 -27.83 -56.51
N ASN A 405 -15.56 -27.48 -57.03
CA ASN A 405 -14.67 -26.51 -56.38
C ASN A 405 -15.28 -25.10 -56.36
N GLY A 406 -16.03 -24.72 -57.40
CA GLY A 406 -16.82 -23.49 -57.40
C GLY A 406 -17.87 -23.47 -56.29
N LEU A 407 -18.62 -24.55 -56.12
CA LEU A 407 -19.59 -24.70 -55.02
C LEU A 407 -18.93 -24.66 -53.64
N LEU A 408 -17.78 -25.30 -53.47
CA LEU A 408 -17.02 -25.25 -52.21
C LEU A 408 -16.52 -23.83 -51.91
N THR A 409 -16.08 -23.10 -52.94
CA THR A 409 -15.65 -21.71 -52.82
C THR A 409 -16.82 -20.85 -52.36
N PHE A 410 -17.95 -20.93 -53.05
CA PHE A 410 -19.18 -20.24 -52.65
C PHE A 410 -19.60 -20.57 -51.22
N LYS A 411 -19.55 -21.84 -50.82
CA LYS A 411 -19.92 -22.25 -49.46
C LYS A 411 -19.04 -21.59 -48.39
N LYS A 412 -17.76 -21.38 -48.68
CA LYS A 412 -16.79 -20.77 -47.76
C LYS A 412 -16.87 -19.24 -47.76
N SER A 413 -16.97 -18.62 -48.94
CA SER A 413 -16.99 -17.17 -49.09
C SER A 413 -18.37 -16.56 -48.82
N ASN A 414 -19.43 -17.32 -49.12
CA ASN A 414 -20.83 -16.89 -49.13
C ASN A 414 -21.12 -15.69 -50.06
N LEU A 415 -20.32 -15.52 -51.13
CA LEU A 415 -20.44 -14.43 -52.10
C LEU A 415 -21.12 -14.90 -53.39
N ASP A 416 -22.16 -14.20 -53.84
CA ASP A 416 -22.97 -14.62 -54.99
C ASP A 416 -22.17 -14.73 -56.30
N GLN A 417 -21.08 -13.95 -56.45
CA GLN A 417 -20.22 -14.03 -57.65
C GLN A 417 -19.63 -15.43 -57.88
N ASP A 418 -19.39 -16.19 -56.81
CA ASP A 418 -18.79 -17.52 -56.85
C ASP A 418 -19.79 -18.59 -57.34
N LEU A 419 -21.07 -18.23 -57.45
CA LEU A 419 -22.11 -19.09 -58.03
C LEU A 419 -22.09 -19.13 -59.55
N THR A 420 -21.54 -18.12 -60.20
CA THR A 420 -21.66 -17.92 -61.65
C THR A 420 -21.18 -19.17 -62.41
N LYS A 421 -19.94 -19.59 -62.17
CA LYS A 421 -19.34 -20.73 -62.88
C LYS A 421 -20.00 -22.08 -62.57
N PRO A 422 -20.26 -22.46 -61.30
CA PRO A 422 -20.93 -23.72 -61.02
C PRO A 422 -22.38 -23.74 -61.52
N VAL A 423 -23.11 -22.63 -61.50
CA VAL A 423 -24.45 -22.57 -62.08
C VAL A 423 -24.41 -22.79 -63.59
N GLU A 424 -23.48 -22.16 -64.31
CA GLU A 424 -23.30 -22.35 -65.76
C GLU A 424 -23.02 -23.81 -66.12
N LEU A 425 -22.05 -24.43 -65.44
CA LEU A 425 -21.68 -25.83 -65.70
C LEU A 425 -22.85 -26.78 -65.39
N HIS A 426 -23.61 -26.51 -64.33
CA HIS A 426 -24.81 -27.26 -63.99
C HIS A 426 -25.87 -27.11 -65.08
N LEU A 427 -26.16 -25.88 -65.53
CA LEU A 427 -27.14 -25.63 -66.58
C LEU A 427 -26.77 -26.34 -67.89
N ALA A 428 -25.50 -26.31 -68.28
CA ALA A 428 -25.01 -27.04 -69.45
C ALA A 428 -25.32 -28.54 -69.35
N LEU A 429 -25.02 -29.16 -68.20
CA LEU A 429 -25.35 -30.57 -68.00
C LEU A 429 -26.85 -30.84 -67.98
N ALA A 430 -27.64 -29.96 -67.36
CA ALA A 430 -29.10 -30.10 -67.28
C ALA A 430 -29.76 -30.00 -68.66
N GLN A 431 -29.22 -29.16 -69.56
CA GLN A 431 -29.66 -29.05 -70.95
C GLN A 431 -29.33 -30.31 -71.76
N GLU A 432 -28.16 -30.89 -71.55
CA GLU A 432 -27.75 -32.11 -72.23
C GLU A 432 -28.47 -33.37 -71.68
N ARG A 433 -28.73 -33.39 -70.36
CA ARG A 433 -29.27 -34.54 -69.61
C ARG A 433 -30.07 -34.08 -68.38
N GLU A 434 -31.37 -33.86 -68.58
CA GLU A 434 -32.29 -33.37 -67.52
C GLU A 434 -32.23 -34.20 -66.22
N GLN A 435 -32.14 -35.53 -66.31
CA GLN A 435 -32.05 -36.40 -65.13
C GLN A 435 -30.76 -36.16 -64.33
N ALA A 436 -29.61 -35.94 -65.00
CA ALA A 436 -28.35 -35.65 -64.33
C ALA A 436 -28.37 -34.28 -63.66
N GLY A 437 -28.98 -33.28 -64.32
CA GLY A 437 -29.24 -31.98 -63.72
C GLY A 437 -30.14 -32.06 -62.47
N LYS A 438 -31.20 -32.88 -62.51
CA LYS A 438 -32.06 -33.09 -61.33
C LYS A 438 -31.28 -33.64 -60.14
N ILE A 439 -30.41 -34.63 -60.38
CA ILE A 439 -29.57 -35.20 -59.33
C ILE A 439 -28.62 -34.15 -58.75
N LEU A 440 -27.98 -33.32 -59.59
CA LEU A 440 -27.12 -32.24 -59.09
C LEU A 440 -27.89 -31.19 -58.29
N MET A 441 -29.12 -30.86 -58.68
CA MET A 441 -29.96 -29.93 -57.90
C MET A 441 -30.32 -30.49 -56.53
N ASP A 442 -30.61 -31.78 -56.43
CA ASP A 442 -30.89 -32.42 -55.15
C ASP A 442 -29.65 -32.44 -54.25
N GLU A 443 -28.46 -32.64 -54.83
CA GLU A 443 -27.18 -32.54 -54.12
C GLU A 443 -26.90 -31.12 -53.61
N VAL A 444 -27.19 -30.08 -54.39
CA VAL A 444 -27.09 -28.68 -53.94
C VAL A 444 -27.99 -28.43 -52.74
N LYS A 445 -29.26 -28.89 -52.81
CA LYS A 445 -30.23 -28.71 -51.72
C LYS A 445 -29.80 -29.43 -50.43
N GLN A 446 -29.16 -30.59 -50.55
CA GLN A 446 -28.63 -31.33 -49.39
C GLN A 446 -27.31 -30.74 -48.88
N GLY A 447 -26.49 -30.17 -49.77
CA GLY A 447 -25.11 -29.78 -49.49
C GLY A 447 -24.93 -28.34 -48.96
N LEU A 448 -25.88 -27.46 -49.24
CA LEU A 448 -25.88 -26.06 -48.82
C LEU A 448 -26.87 -25.79 -47.69
N GLN A 449 -26.61 -24.74 -46.90
CA GLN A 449 -27.60 -24.26 -45.94
C GLN A 449 -28.85 -23.73 -46.66
N GLN A 450 -30.00 -23.69 -45.99
CA GLN A 450 -31.27 -23.35 -46.63
C GLN A 450 -31.24 -22.00 -47.37
N ASP A 451 -30.60 -20.97 -46.81
CA ASP A 451 -30.46 -19.66 -47.48
C ASP A 451 -29.51 -19.72 -48.67
N GLN A 452 -28.39 -20.43 -48.55
CA GLN A 452 -27.42 -20.63 -49.65
C GLN A 452 -28.02 -21.42 -50.81
N SER A 453 -28.81 -22.47 -50.51
CA SER A 453 -29.54 -23.24 -51.51
C SER A 453 -30.55 -22.37 -52.25
N ARG A 454 -31.32 -21.54 -51.53
CA ARG A 454 -32.24 -20.57 -52.15
C ARG A 454 -31.52 -19.58 -53.07
N ARG A 455 -30.32 -19.11 -52.69
CA ARG A 455 -29.51 -18.22 -53.54
C ARG A 455 -28.99 -18.95 -54.78
N TYR A 456 -28.52 -20.18 -54.63
CA TYR A 456 -28.12 -21.03 -55.76
C TYR A 456 -29.29 -21.22 -56.74
N GLU A 457 -30.47 -21.59 -56.24
CA GLU A 457 -31.67 -21.77 -57.07
C GLU A 457 -32.11 -20.49 -57.77
N ARG A 458 -32.01 -19.34 -57.10
CA ARG A 458 -32.30 -18.03 -57.71
C ARG A 458 -31.34 -17.72 -58.84
N GLU A 459 -30.04 -17.92 -58.65
CA GLU A 459 -29.06 -17.68 -59.69
C GLU A 459 -29.20 -18.69 -60.84
N PHE A 460 -29.47 -19.96 -60.53
CA PHE A 460 -29.78 -21.00 -61.52
C PHE A 460 -30.98 -20.62 -62.38
N ALA A 461 -32.10 -20.23 -61.77
CA ALA A 461 -33.30 -19.78 -62.49
C ALA A 461 -33.05 -18.50 -63.30
N LYS A 462 -32.26 -17.57 -62.78
CA LYS A 462 -31.88 -16.32 -63.47
C LYS A 462 -31.05 -16.62 -64.71
N GLN A 463 -30.02 -17.47 -64.59
CA GLN A 463 -29.16 -17.85 -65.70
C GLN A 463 -29.93 -18.68 -66.76
N GLN A 464 -30.84 -19.56 -66.32
CA GLN A 464 -31.73 -20.28 -67.23
C GLN A 464 -32.65 -19.34 -68.03
N LYS A 465 -33.15 -18.27 -67.40
CA LYS A 465 -33.93 -17.21 -68.09
C LYS A 465 -33.08 -16.41 -69.08
N ILE A 466 -31.81 -16.15 -68.78
CA ILE A 466 -30.89 -15.46 -69.70
C ILE A 466 -30.63 -16.34 -70.92
N LEU A 467 -30.34 -17.63 -70.72
CA LEU A 467 -30.06 -18.57 -71.81
C LEU A 467 -31.28 -18.77 -72.72
N SER A 468 -32.47 -18.96 -72.16
CA SER A 468 -33.71 -19.09 -72.94
C SER A 468 -34.02 -17.84 -73.76
N ARG A 469 -33.77 -16.63 -73.25
CA ARG A 469 -33.93 -15.38 -74.03
C ARG A 469 -32.96 -15.27 -75.20
N ASN A 470 -31.75 -15.82 -75.08
CA ASN A 470 -30.76 -15.79 -76.16
C ASN A 470 -31.07 -16.82 -77.27
N THR A 471 -31.68 -17.95 -76.95
CA THR A 471 -32.09 -18.96 -77.95
C THR A 471 -33.26 -18.48 -78.82
N TYR A 472 -34.18 -17.66 -78.29
CA TYR A 472 -35.25 -17.06 -79.10
C TYR A 472 -34.77 -15.94 -80.04
N LYS A 473 -33.60 -15.33 -79.78
CA LYS A 473 -32.99 -14.35 -80.70
C LYS A 473 -32.22 -14.99 -81.85
N SER A 474 -31.79 -16.25 -81.75
CA SER A 474 -31.07 -16.95 -82.82
C SER A 474 -31.97 -17.69 -83.82
N PHE A 475 -33.26 -17.86 -83.51
CA PHE A 475 -34.28 -18.43 -84.42
C PHE A 475 -35.24 -17.37 -85.00
N GLY A 476 -34.95 -16.09 -84.74
CA GLY A 476 -35.63 -14.92 -85.31
C GLY A 476 -34.71 -14.10 -86.21
N MET A 477 -34.11 -14.76 -87.20
CA MET A 477 -33.58 -14.19 -88.46
C MET A 477 -33.79 -15.21 -89.57
#